data_AF-A0A6I8V0M4-F1
#
_entry.id   AF-A0A6I8V0M4-F1
#
_cell.length_a   1.000
_cell.length_b   1.000
_cell.length_c   1.000
_cell.angle_alpha   90.00
_cell.angle_beta   90.00
_cell.angle_gamma   90.00
#
_symmetry.space_group_name_H-M   'P 1'
#
loop_
_entity.id
_entity.type
_entity.pdbx_description
1 polymer ?
#
loop_
_entity_poly.entity_id
_entity_poly.type
_entity_poly.pdbx_seq_one_letter_code
_entity_poly.pdbx_strand_id
1 'polypeptide(L)'
;MWKIALLLAIGCIYVASQETTISPRGREICQRENAKCLRNENRLGSTNDVTAAFNNQCRRTNRRWRNITRCQLANATCQLTLVRCQTLSCDNVLRALQSGPTTRPPRTRPTPRTRRTTRRTRPTRPTRGPVTPTESTD
;
A
#
# COMPACT_ATOMS: atom_id res chain seq x y z
N MET A 1 40.61 -39.74 17.22
CA MET A 1 40.49 -38.97 15.95
C MET A 1 39.04 -38.85 15.47
N TRP A 2 38.35 -39.92 15.08
CA TRP A 2 36.97 -39.83 14.53
C TRP A 2 35.93 -39.18 15.45
N LYS A 3 36.00 -39.40 16.78
CA LYS A 3 35.12 -38.76 17.77
C LYS A 3 35.22 -37.22 17.76
N ILE A 4 36.43 -36.69 17.57
CA ILE A 4 36.68 -35.23 17.51
C ILE A 4 36.14 -34.67 16.19
N ALA A 5 36.34 -35.39 15.08
CA ALA A 5 35.76 -35.03 13.79
C ALA A 5 34.23 -35.02 13.83
N LEU A 6 33.62 -35.96 14.54
CA LEU A 6 32.16 -36.04 14.74
C LEU A 6 31.63 -34.84 15.53
N LEU A 7 32.32 -34.46 16.62
CA LEU A 7 31.95 -33.29 17.42
C LEU A 7 32.08 -31.98 16.62
N LEU A 8 33.12 -31.85 15.81
CA LEU A 8 33.28 -30.69 14.91
C LEU A 8 32.18 -30.65 13.84
N ALA A 9 31.85 -31.78 13.23
CA ALA A 9 30.78 -31.86 12.23
C ALA A 9 29.41 -31.48 12.83
N ILE A 10 29.09 -31.98 14.03
CA ILE A 10 27.85 -31.62 14.74
C ILE A 10 27.86 -30.12 15.09
N GLY A 11 28.99 -29.59 15.56
CA GLY A 11 29.15 -28.16 15.85
C GLY A 11 28.92 -27.28 14.61
N CYS A 12 29.48 -27.66 13.46
CA CYS A 12 29.27 -26.95 12.19
C CYS A 12 27.80 -26.95 11.76
N ILE A 13 27.10 -28.09 11.89
CA ILE A 13 25.66 -28.18 11.56
C ILE A 13 24.84 -27.29 12.50
N TYR A 14 25.17 -27.29 13.80
CA TYR A 14 24.50 -26.42 14.78
C TYR A 14 24.72 -24.94 14.48
N VAL A 15 25.94 -24.51 14.16
CA VAL A 15 26.23 -23.11 13.79
C VAL A 15 25.53 -22.72 12.49
N ALA A 16 25.55 -23.57 11.47
CA ALA A 16 24.84 -23.33 10.21
C ALA A 16 23.31 -23.24 10.40
N SER A 17 22.75 -23.99 11.36
CA SER A 17 21.32 -23.94 11.69
C SER A 17 20.90 -22.64 12.39
N GLN A 18 21.83 -21.93 13.02
CA GLN A 18 21.51 -20.65 13.66
C GLN A 18 21.29 -19.53 12.64
N GLU A 19 21.90 -19.59 11.45
CA GLU A 19 21.67 -18.60 10.39
C GLU A 19 20.27 -18.67 9.78
N THR A 20 19.57 -19.79 9.98
CA THR A 20 18.17 -19.97 9.53
C THR A 20 17.14 -19.54 10.57
N THR A 21 17.58 -19.12 11.76
CA THR A 21 16.67 -18.63 12.80
C THR A 21 16.20 -17.21 12.47
N ILE A 22 14.88 -17.06 12.30
CA ILE A 22 14.15 -15.82 12.05
C ILE A 22 14.75 -14.69 12.91
N SER A 23 15.47 -13.76 12.28
CA SER A 23 16.10 -12.65 13.01
C SER A 23 15.02 -11.71 13.57
N PRO A 24 14.81 -11.63 14.90
CA PRO A 24 13.79 -10.76 15.48
C PRO A 24 14.09 -9.29 15.19
N ARG A 25 15.37 -8.92 15.14
CA ARG A 25 15.83 -7.58 14.75
C ARG A 25 15.48 -7.25 13.29
N GLY A 26 15.58 -8.23 12.38
CA GLY A 26 15.21 -8.06 10.98
C GLY A 26 13.72 -7.70 10.82
N ARG A 27 12.84 -8.30 11.63
CA ARG A 27 11.41 -8.03 11.59
C ARG A 27 11.06 -6.59 11.99
N GLU A 28 11.71 -6.07 13.03
CA GLU A 28 11.52 -4.68 13.49
C GLU A 28 11.97 -3.67 12.44
N ILE A 29 13.11 -3.93 11.77
CA ILE A 29 13.61 -3.11 10.67
C ILE A 29 12.58 -3.05 9.54
N CYS A 30 12.07 -4.21 9.10
CA CYS A 30 11.08 -4.26 8.04
C CYS A 30 9.77 -3.53 8.40
N GLN A 31 9.32 -3.65 9.65
CA GLN A 31 8.13 -2.93 10.13
C GLN A 31 8.35 -1.41 10.11
N ARG A 32 9.51 -0.95 10.59
CA ARG A 32 9.85 0.48 10.62
C ARG A 32 9.89 1.07 9.21
N GLU A 33 10.52 0.38 8.26
CA GLU A 33 10.60 0.83 6.87
C GLU A 33 9.22 0.79 6.18
N ASN A 34 8.42 -0.24 6.44
CA ASN A 34 7.05 -0.29 5.92
C ASN A 34 6.21 0.87 6.46
N ALA A 35 6.32 1.20 7.75
CA ALA A 35 5.61 2.33 8.35
C ALA A 35 6.04 3.69 7.75
N LYS A 36 7.30 3.84 7.33
CA LYS A 36 7.75 5.03 6.58
C LYS A 36 7.18 5.03 5.16
N CYS A 37 7.13 3.88 4.50
CA CYS A 37 6.55 3.76 3.16
C CYS A 37 5.06 4.15 3.17
N LEU A 38 4.26 3.57 4.09
CA LEU A 38 2.83 3.85 4.20
C LEU A 38 2.54 5.33 4.43
N ARG A 39 3.37 6.02 5.23
CA ARG A 39 3.24 7.48 5.45
C ARG A 39 3.44 8.31 4.17
N ASN A 40 4.26 7.82 3.24
CA ASN A 40 4.53 8.49 1.98
C ASN A 40 3.66 7.99 0.81
N GLU A 41 2.85 6.94 1.02
CA GLU A 41 2.06 6.30 -0.03
C GLU A 41 1.06 7.27 -0.66
N ASN A 42 0.46 8.16 0.12
CA ASN A 42 -0.46 9.18 -0.39
C ASN A 42 0.21 10.17 -1.35
N ARG A 43 1.51 10.43 -1.17
CA ARG A 43 2.28 11.37 -2.01
C ARG A 43 2.89 10.69 -3.22
N LEU A 44 3.40 9.47 -3.05
CA LEU A 44 4.17 8.74 -4.07
C LEU A 44 3.33 7.77 -4.90
N GLY A 45 2.07 7.56 -4.50
CA GLY A 45 1.20 6.56 -5.08
C GLY A 45 1.42 5.16 -4.49
N SER A 46 0.37 4.34 -4.58
CA SER A 46 0.36 2.95 -4.11
C SER A 46 1.03 1.96 -5.07
N THR A 47 1.37 2.38 -6.29
CA THR A 47 1.98 1.54 -7.32
C THR A 47 3.11 2.28 -8.04
N ASN A 48 4.06 1.54 -8.59
CA ASN A 48 5.16 1.99 -9.43
C ASN A 48 5.46 0.93 -10.52
N ASP A 49 6.37 1.21 -11.45
CA ASP A 49 6.67 0.29 -12.57
C ASP A 49 7.11 -1.10 -12.10
N VAL A 50 7.90 -1.16 -11.03
CA VAL A 50 8.35 -2.42 -10.42
C VAL A 50 7.18 -3.23 -9.88
N THR A 51 6.26 -2.61 -9.12
CA THR A 51 5.07 -3.32 -8.62
C THR A 51 4.08 -3.67 -9.71
N ALA A 52 3.96 -2.83 -10.74
CA ALA A 52 3.10 -3.12 -11.89
C ALA A 52 3.62 -4.35 -12.64
N ALA A 53 4.92 -4.38 -12.97
CA ALA A 53 5.56 -5.51 -13.61
C ALA A 53 5.45 -6.80 -12.77
N PHE A 54 5.71 -6.71 -11.46
CA PHE A 54 5.60 -7.85 -10.55
C PHE A 54 4.17 -8.39 -10.49
N ASN A 55 3.17 -7.51 -10.33
CA ASN A 55 1.76 -7.91 -10.33
C ASN A 55 1.35 -8.55 -11.66
N ASN A 56 1.81 -8.01 -12.79
CA ASN A 56 1.53 -8.57 -14.11
C ASN A 56 2.15 -9.97 -14.27
N GLN A 57 3.39 -10.16 -13.81
CA GLN A 57 4.04 -11.47 -13.82
C GLN A 57 3.27 -12.48 -12.96
N CYS A 58 2.91 -12.10 -11.73
CA CYS A 58 2.21 -13.02 -10.83
C CYS A 58 0.78 -13.32 -11.27
N ARG A 59 0.11 -12.41 -11.99
CA ARG A 59 -1.20 -12.70 -12.62
C ARG A 59 -1.11 -13.76 -13.71
N ARG A 60 -0.01 -13.81 -14.46
CA ARG A 60 0.20 -14.83 -15.51
C ARG A 60 0.32 -16.22 -14.90
N THR A 61 1.00 -16.33 -13.76
CA THR A 61 1.20 -17.61 -13.05
C THR A 61 -0.01 -17.98 -12.20
N ASN A 62 -0.66 -17.01 -11.55
CA ASN A 62 -1.79 -17.22 -10.66
C ASN A 62 -2.96 -16.30 -11.05
N ARG A 63 -3.99 -16.87 -11.66
CA ARG A 63 -5.20 -16.12 -12.08
C ARG A 63 -5.96 -15.47 -10.91
N ARG A 64 -5.76 -15.95 -9.68
CA ARG A 64 -6.37 -15.39 -8.46
C ARG A 64 -5.47 -14.34 -7.79
N TRP A 65 -4.37 -13.95 -8.43
CA TRP A 65 -3.44 -12.96 -7.89
C TRP A 65 -4.16 -11.64 -7.57
N ARG A 66 -4.01 -11.18 -6.32
CA ARG A 66 -4.46 -9.86 -5.89
C ARG A 66 -3.30 -8.89 -6.00
N ASN A 67 -3.55 -7.74 -6.63
CA ASN A 67 -2.53 -6.72 -6.73
C ASN A 67 -2.05 -6.28 -5.37
N ILE A 68 -0.74 -6.25 -5.21
CA ILE A 68 -0.08 -5.70 -4.04
C ILE A 68 0.41 -4.27 -4.31
N THR A 69 0.46 -3.47 -3.26
CA THR A 69 0.99 -2.10 -3.31
C THR A 69 2.51 -2.07 -3.25
N ARG A 70 3.11 -0.92 -3.54
CA ARG A 70 4.54 -0.65 -3.42
C ARG A 70 5.07 -0.95 -2.03
N CYS A 71 4.35 -0.52 -0.99
CA CYS A 71 4.77 -0.77 0.38
C CYS A 71 4.63 -2.25 0.75
N GLN A 72 3.58 -2.93 0.27
CA GLN A 72 3.44 -4.37 0.48
C GLN A 72 4.58 -5.15 -0.18
N LEU A 73 4.92 -4.85 -1.44
CA LEU A 73 6.05 -5.50 -2.09
C LEU A 73 7.36 -5.23 -1.35
N ALA A 74 7.62 -3.98 -0.96
CA ALA A 74 8.83 -3.62 -0.22
C ALA A 74 8.94 -4.35 1.14
N ASN A 75 7.84 -4.42 1.89
CA ASN A 75 7.78 -5.14 3.16
C ASN A 75 7.99 -6.65 2.98
N ALA A 76 7.34 -7.26 1.99
CA ALA A 76 7.52 -8.67 1.68
C ALA A 76 8.96 -8.98 1.28
N THR A 77 9.56 -8.14 0.42
CA THR A 77 10.97 -8.25 0.05
C THR A 77 11.86 -8.19 1.27
N CYS A 78 11.67 -7.20 2.15
CA CYS A 78 12.46 -7.07 3.37
C CYS A 78 12.36 -8.32 4.25
N GLN A 79 11.16 -8.86 4.44
CA GLN A 79 10.99 -10.09 5.24
C GLN A 79 11.66 -11.30 4.58
N LEU A 80 11.57 -11.42 3.26
CA LEU A 80 12.19 -12.53 2.55
C LEU A 80 13.71 -12.45 2.57
N THR A 81 14.29 -11.24 2.50
CA THR A 81 15.75 -11.07 2.48
C THR A 81 16.38 -11.05 3.87
N LEU A 82 15.79 -10.32 4.83
CA LEU A 82 16.40 -10.10 6.15
C LEU A 82 15.92 -11.05 7.25
N VAL A 83 14.77 -11.70 7.05
CA VAL A 83 14.16 -12.53 8.09
C VAL A 83 14.12 -14.00 7.72
N ARG A 84 13.84 -14.32 6.45
CA ARG A 84 13.64 -15.71 5.99
C ARG A 84 14.72 -16.26 5.07
N CYS A 85 15.59 -15.41 4.53
CA CYS A 85 16.58 -15.77 3.51
C CYS A 85 15.97 -16.57 2.35
N GLN A 86 14.80 -16.14 1.88
CA GLN A 86 14.02 -16.80 0.82
C GLN A 86 14.02 -15.97 -0.47
N THR A 87 13.83 -16.65 -1.60
CA THR A 87 13.75 -16.01 -2.91
C THR A 87 12.45 -15.22 -3.08
N LEU A 88 12.52 -14.16 -3.89
CA LEU A 88 11.37 -13.37 -4.31
C LEU A 88 10.54 -14.11 -5.36
N SER A 89 9.54 -14.84 -4.90
CA SER A 89 8.52 -15.48 -5.74
C SER A 89 7.12 -14.98 -5.38
N CYS A 90 6.16 -15.13 -6.30
CA CYS A 90 4.77 -14.75 -6.07
C CYS A 90 4.20 -15.41 -4.80
N ASP A 91 4.46 -16.71 -4.60
CA ASP A 91 3.98 -17.45 -3.44
C ASP A 91 4.68 -17.03 -2.14
N ASN A 92 6.00 -16.82 -2.18
CA ASN A 92 6.76 -16.37 -1.02
C ASN A 92 6.32 -14.98 -0.56
N VAL A 93 6.02 -14.08 -1.50
CA VAL A 93 5.49 -12.75 -1.20
C VAL A 93 4.12 -12.83 -0.54
N LEU A 94 3.20 -13.68 -1.05
CA LEU A 94 1.90 -13.88 -0.40
C LEU A 94 2.06 -14.41 1.03
N ARG A 95 2.92 -15.40 1.23
CA ARG A 95 3.20 -15.98 2.55
C ARG A 95 3.81 -14.95 3.50
N ALA A 96 4.74 -14.11 3.02
CA ALA A 96 5.34 -13.03 3.82
C ALA A 96 4.30 -12.00 4.26
N LEU A 97 3.39 -11.60 3.36
CA LEU A 97 2.33 -10.66 3.66
C LEU A 97 1.27 -11.22 4.64
N GLN A 98 0.99 -12.51 4.58
CA GLN A 98 0.04 -13.18 5.49
C GLN A 98 0.57 -13.30 6.92
N SER A 99 1.89 -13.42 7.08
CA SER A 99 2.56 -13.56 8.38
C SER A 99 2.88 -12.23 9.10
N GLY A 100 2.64 -11.10 8.44
CA GLY A 100 2.79 -9.77 9.05
C GLY A 100 1.53 -9.33 9.79
N PRO A 101 1.62 -8.45 10.81
CA PRO A 101 0.45 -7.74 11.30
C PRO A 101 -0.17 -7.04 10.09
N THR A 102 -1.36 -7.49 9.71
CA THR A 102 -2.07 -7.03 8.53
C THR A 102 -2.46 -5.58 8.78
N THR A 103 -1.58 -4.62 8.51
CA THR A 103 -1.99 -3.23 8.31
C THR A 103 -2.71 -3.19 6.98
N ARG A 104 -3.95 -3.68 6.99
CA ARG A 104 -4.92 -3.43 5.93
C ARG A 104 -4.96 -1.91 5.78
N PRO A 105 -4.61 -1.34 4.62
CA PRO A 105 -4.82 0.09 4.42
C PRO A 105 -6.29 0.38 4.72
N PRO A 106 -6.63 1.48 5.40
CA PRO A 106 -8.02 1.86 5.61
C PRO A 106 -8.70 1.84 4.25
N ARG A 107 -9.73 0.99 4.11
CA ARG A 107 -10.63 1.06 2.95
C ARG A 107 -11.25 2.44 3.04
N THR A 108 -10.75 3.40 2.25
CA THR A 108 -11.37 4.70 2.07
C THR A 108 -12.77 4.43 1.54
N ARG A 109 -13.74 4.38 2.46
CA ARG A 109 -15.15 4.48 2.14
C ARG A 109 -15.29 5.87 1.51
N PRO A 110 -15.77 6.00 0.26
CA PRO A 110 -16.08 7.30 -0.29
C PRO A 110 -17.08 7.98 0.64
N THR A 111 -16.68 9.08 1.26
CA THR A 111 -17.55 9.90 2.09
C THR A 111 -18.70 10.39 1.21
N PRO A 112 -19.98 10.26 1.63
CA PRO A 112 -21.08 10.85 0.89
C PRO A 112 -20.84 12.36 0.82
N ARG A 113 -20.63 12.88 -0.40
CA ARG A 113 -20.49 14.30 -0.65
C ARG A 113 -21.82 14.96 -0.32
N THR A 114 -21.95 15.54 0.87
CA THR A 114 -23.12 16.32 1.26
C THR A 114 -23.24 17.46 0.24
N ARG A 115 -24.27 17.37 -0.60
CA ARG A 115 -24.60 18.38 -1.62
C ARG A 115 -25.02 19.64 -0.87
N ARG A 116 -24.07 20.54 -0.64
CA ARG A 116 -24.31 21.88 -0.10
C ARG A 116 -25.02 22.69 -1.18
N THR A 117 -26.34 22.62 -1.20
CA THR A 117 -27.18 23.44 -2.07
C THR A 117 -27.25 24.84 -1.46
N THR A 118 -26.33 25.72 -1.84
CA THR A 118 -26.49 27.16 -1.59
C THR A 118 -27.58 27.69 -2.52
N ARG A 119 -28.84 27.63 -2.04
CA ARG A 119 -29.98 28.28 -2.69
C ARG A 119 -29.82 29.79 -2.50
N ARG A 120 -29.16 30.43 -3.47
CA ARG A 120 -29.05 31.89 -3.59
C ARG A 120 -30.46 32.46 -3.72
N THR A 121 -30.90 33.19 -2.69
CA THR A 121 -32.16 33.95 -2.66
C THR A 121 -32.13 35.01 -3.76
N ARG A 122 -33.14 34.97 -4.64
CA ARG A 122 -33.40 35.92 -5.72
C ARG A 122 -34.10 37.15 -5.10
N PRO A 123 -33.59 38.39 -5.24
CA PRO A 123 -34.32 39.57 -4.81
C PRO A 123 -35.47 39.87 -5.77
N THR A 124 -36.62 40.17 -5.19
CA THR A 124 -37.87 40.54 -5.84
C THR A 124 -37.75 41.92 -6.49
N ARG A 125 -38.16 42.04 -7.76
CA ARG A 125 -38.21 43.30 -8.54
C ARG A 125 -39.42 44.11 -8.07
N PRO A 126 -39.30 45.42 -7.73
CA PRO A 126 -40.45 46.25 -7.46
C PRO A 126 -41.13 46.69 -8.76
N THR A 127 -42.45 46.58 -8.77
CA THR A 127 -43.41 47.12 -9.75
C THR A 127 -43.32 48.65 -9.81
N ARG A 128 -43.23 49.23 -11.01
CA ARG A 128 -43.45 50.67 -11.25
C ARG A 128 -44.44 50.83 -12.41
N GLY A 129 -45.57 51.50 -12.12
CA GLY A 129 -46.67 51.77 -13.04
C GLY A 129 -46.40 52.93 -14.03
N PRO A 130 -47.44 53.67 -14.46
CA PRO A 130 -47.95 53.63 -15.83
C PRO A 130 -47.32 54.64 -16.80
N VAL A 131 -47.49 54.35 -18.09
CA VAL A 131 -47.06 55.09 -19.27
C VAL A 131 -47.89 56.37 -19.46
N THR A 132 -47.23 57.48 -19.82
CA THR A 132 -47.86 58.68 -20.39
C THR A 132 -47.16 59.02 -21.72
N PRO A 133 -47.89 59.47 -22.77
CA PRO A 133 -47.38 59.51 -24.14
C PRO A 133 -46.59 60.78 -24.47
N THR A 134 -45.66 60.64 -25.39
CA THR A 134 -44.85 61.70 -26.00
C THR A 134 -45.67 62.51 -27.01
N GLU A 135 -45.72 63.83 -26.84
CA GLU A 135 -46.19 64.81 -27.83
C GLU A 135 -45.01 65.74 -28.16
N SER A 136 -44.45 65.65 -29.37
CA SER A 136 -43.70 66.75 -30.00
C SER A 136 -43.59 66.53 -31.51
N THR A 137 -44.14 67.49 -32.23
CA THR A 137 -44.17 67.79 -33.65
C THR A 137 -42.78 67.93 -34.29
N ASP A 138 -42.58 67.33 -35.47
CA ASP A 138 -42.22 67.98 -36.75
C ASP A 138 -42.14 66.93 -37.88
#